data_AF-A0A9X0WDV4-F1
#
_entry.id   AF-A0A9X0WDV4-F1
#
_cell.length_a   1.000
_cell.length_b   1.000
_cell.length_c   1.000
_cell.angle_alpha   90.00
_cell.angle_beta   90.00
_cell.angle_gamma   90.00
#
_symmetry.space_group_name_H-M   'P 1'
#
loop_
_entity.id
_entity.type
_entity.pdbx_description
1 polymer ?
#
loop_
_entity_poly.entity_id
_entity_poly.type
_entity_poly.pdbx_seq_one_letter_code
_entity_poly.pdbx_strand_id
1 'polypeptide(L)' 'MRVPLPADWIELLQLARRAATDVHAITDADIARLWSLGLSDAAVVELASVIELFIALSFFLDLFAVPLDEPPTADANPG' A
#
# COMPACT_ATOMS: atom_id res chain seq x y z
N MET A 1 17.08 5.66 14.69
CA MET A 1 16.10 5.00 15.59
C MET A 1 14.84 4.75 14.76
N ARG A 2 14.39 3.50 14.59
CA ARG A 2 13.14 3.22 13.85
C ARG A 2 11.96 3.53 14.78
N VAL A 3 11.11 4.47 14.39
CA VAL A 3 9.86 4.75 15.11
C VAL A 3 8.86 3.64 14.77
N PRO A 4 8.27 2.95 15.75
CA PRO A 4 7.26 1.94 15.48
C PRO A 4 5.99 2.60 14.90
N LEU A 5 5.38 1.95 13.92
CA LEU A 5 4.09 2.39 13.39
C LEU A 5 3.00 2.22 14.46
N PRO A 6 2.00 3.14 14.51
CA PRO A 6 0.84 2.95 15.36
C PRO A 6 0.09 1.65 15.02
N ALA A 7 -0.58 1.05 16.01
CA ALA A 7 -1.29 -0.22 15.82
C ALA A 7 -2.35 -0.16 14.71
N ASP A 8 -3.10 0.94 14.64
CA ASP A 8 -4.14 1.15 13.63
C ASP A 8 -3.58 1.16 12.20
N TRP A 9 -2.36 1.70 12.03
CA TRP A 9 -1.68 1.72 10.73
C TRP A 9 -1.21 0.32 10.33
N ILE A 10 -0.78 -0.48 11.32
CA ILE A 10 -0.42 -1.87 11.08
C ILE A 10 -1.65 -2.67 10.65
N GLU A 11 -2.80 -2.48 11.30
CA GLU A 11 -4.05 -3.15 10.89
C GLU A 11 -4.49 -2.76 9.48
N LEU A 12 -4.46 -1.46 9.15
CA LEU A 12 -4.76 -0.98 7.79
C LEU A 12 -3.85 -1.63 6.74
N LEU A 13 -2.54 -1.68 7.01
CA LEU A 13 -1.56 -2.31 6.11
C LEU A 13 -1.80 -3.82 5.96
N GLN A 14 -2.24 -4.51 7.02
CA GLN A 14 -2.58 -5.92 6.95
C GLN A 14 -3.80 -6.17 6.07
N LEU A 15 -4.84 -5.34 6.18
CA LEU A 15 -6.02 -5.41 5.33
C LEU A 15 -5.66 -5.13 3.87
N ALA A 16 -4.87 -4.09 3.61
CA ALA A 16 -4.38 -3.75 2.27
C ALA A 16 -3.57 -4.89 1.64
N ARG A 17 -2.69 -5.53 2.42
CA ARG A 17 -1.91 -6.70 1.96
C ARG A 17 -2.82 -7.87 1.54
N ARG A 18 -3.84 -8.18 2.34
CA ARG A 18 -4.79 -9.24 1.98
C ARG A 18 -5.56 -8.88 0.72
N ALA A 19 -6.07 -7.64 0.63
CA ALA A 19 -6.81 -7.17 -0.55
C ALA A 19 -5.97 -7.23 -1.83
N ALA A 20 -4.67 -6.94 -1.73
CA ALA A 20 -3.74 -7.04 -2.85
C ALA A 20 -3.43 -8.48 -3.30
N THR A 21 -3.65 -9.46 -2.43
CA THR A 21 -3.38 -10.88 -2.71
C THR A 21 -4.63 -11.64 -3.14
N ASP A 22 -5.76 -11.36 -2.47
CA ASP A 22 -7.05 -11.96 -2.73
C ASP A 22 -8.17 -10.97 -2.35
N VAL A 23 -8.63 -10.20 -3.33
CA VAL A 23 -9.70 -9.21 -3.13
C VAL A 23 -11.04 -9.87 -2.80
N HIS A 24 -11.27 -11.10 -3.25
CA HIS A 24 -12.53 -11.81 -3.00
C HIS A 24 -12.65 -12.31 -1.56
N ALA A 25 -11.54 -12.35 -0.83
CA ALA A 25 -11.52 -12.65 0.60
C ALA A 25 -11.85 -11.43 1.49
N ILE A 26 -12.03 -10.23 0.92
CA ILE A 26 -12.40 -9.03 1.68
C ILE A 26 -13.90 -9.03 1.96
N THR A 27 -14.25 -8.85 3.22
CA THR A 27 -15.63 -8.93 3.71
C THR A 27 -16.14 -7.57 4.20
N ASP A 28 -17.46 -7.45 4.39
CA ASP A 28 -18.07 -6.26 5.01
C ASP A 28 -17.53 -5.98 6.42
N ALA A 29 -17.11 -7.04 7.15
CA ALA A 29 -16.50 -6.89 8.47
C ALA A 29 -15.14 -6.19 8.40
N ASP A 30 -14.40 -6.40 7.31
CA ASP A 30 -13.12 -5.74 7.07
C ASP A 30 -13.31 -4.26 6.76
N ILE A 31 -14.34 -3.91 5.97
CA ILE A 31 -14.73 -2.52 5.71
C ILE A 31 -15.19 -1.84 7.01
N ALA A 32 -16.02 -2.51 7.81
CA ALA A 32 -16.46 -2.01 9.10
C ALA A 32 -15.29 -1.79 10.07
N ARG A 33 -14.25 -2.63 9.98
CA ARG A 33 -13.03 -2.44 10.76
C ARG A 33 -12.32 -1.14 10.38
N LEU A 34 -12.21 -0.79 9.11
CA LEU A 34 -11.60 0.47 8.66
C LEU A 34 -12.32 1.69 9.22
N TRP A 35 -13.66 1.69 9.23
CA TRP A 35 -14.43 2.75 9.87
C TRP A 35 -14.18 2.84 11.37
N SER A 36 -14.01 1.70 12.06
CA SER A 36 -13.68 1.69 13.49
C SER A 36 -12.30 2.26 13.81
N LEU A 37 -11.40 2.31 12.81
CA LEU A 37 -10.09 2.99 12.90
C LEU A 37 -10.19 4.49 12.60
N GLY A 38 -11.40 5.01 12.37
CA GLY A 38 -11.66 6.43 12.11
C GLY A 38 -11.52 6.86 10.65
N LEU A 39 -11.40 5.91 9.71
CA LEU A 39 -11.38 6.24 8.28
C LEU A 39 -12.77 6.70 7.82
N SER A 40 -12.80 7.75 7.01
CA SER A 40 -14.01 8.16 6.28
C SER A 40 -14.26 7.25 5.08
N ASP A 41 -15.49 7.26 4.56
CA ASP A 41 -15.83 6.54 3.33
C ASP A 41 -14.93 6.92 2.16
N ALA A 42 -14.61 8.22 2.03
CA ALA A 42 -13.68 8.70 1.01
C ALA A 42 -12.29 8.09 1.18
N ALA A 43 -11.78 7.99 2.41
CA ALA A 43 -10.49 7.37 2.68
C ALA A 43 -10.48 5.85 2.43
N VAL A 44 -11.60 5.16 2.68
CA VAL A 44 -11.75 3.73 2.35
C VAL A 44 -11.72 3.51 0.83
N VAL A 45 -12.43 4.34 0.07
CA VAL A 45 -12.41 4.28 -1.40
C VAL A 45 -11.00 4.59 -1.93
N GLU A 46 -10.35 5.63 -1.40
CA GLU A 46 -8.99 6.00 -1.78
C GLU A 46 -8.00 4.87 -1.48
N LEU A 47 -8.10 4.21 -0.32
CA LEU A 47 -7.29 3.05 0.01
C LEU A 47 -7.47 1.93 -1.03
N ALA A 48 -8.70 1.61 -1.40
CA ALA A 48 -8.98 0.61 -2.42
C ALA A 48 -8.39 0.99 -3.79
N SER A 49 -8.53 2.25 -4.20
CA SER A 49 -7.97 2.76 -5.46
C SER A 49 -6.44 2.71 -5.48
N VAL A 50 -5.78 3.04 -4.36
CA VAL A 50 -4.32 2.94 -4.24
C VAL A 50 -3.87 1.49 -4.34
N ILE A 51 -4.56 0.57 -3.68
CA ILE A 51 -4.25 -0.87 -3.77
C ILE A 51 -4.33 -1.34 -5.23
N GLU A 52 -5.42 -1.04 -5.93
CA GLU A 52 -5.60 -1.42 -7.33
C GLU A 52 -4.53 -0.82 -8.25
N LEU A 53 -4.23 0.48 -8.09
CA LEU A 53 -3.20 1.17 -8.86
C LEU A 53 -1.84 0.49 -8.72
N PHE A 54 -1.44 0.17 -7.48
CA PHE A 54 -0.14 -0.43 -7.23
C PHE A 54 -0.07 -1.92 -7.64
N ILE A 55 -1.19 -2.66 -7.62
CA ILE A 55 -1.26 -3.99 -8.23
C ILE A 55 -0.99 -3.90 -9.73
N ALA A 56 -1.69 -3.01 -10.43
CA ALA A 56 -1.54 -2.82 -11.87
C ALA A 56 -0.12 -2.36 -12.23
N LEU A 57 0.44 -1.43 -11.46
CA LEU A 57 1.81 -0.97 -11.63
C LEU A 57 2.82 -2.11 -11.40
N SER A 58 2.67 -2.88 -10.32
CA SER A 58 3.57 -3.99 -10.02
C SER A 58 3.54 -5.04 -11.13
N PHE A 59 2.34 -5.39 -11.60
CA PHE A 59 2.18 -6.31 -12.73
C PHE A 59 2.87 -5.80 -14.00
N PHE A 60 2.72 -4.51 -14.31
CA PHE A 60 3.40 -3.88 -15.45
C PHE A 60 4.93 -3.95 -15.31
N LEU A 61 5.47 -3.55 -14.15
CA LEU A 61 6.91 -3.55 -13.91
C LEU A 61 7.50 -4.97 -14.00
N ASP A 62 6.81 -5.96 -13.44
CA ASP A 62 7.21 -7.36 -13.47
C ASP A 62 7.17 -7.93 -14.90
N LEU A 63 6.10 -7.62 -15.65
CA LEU A 63 5.93 -8.08 -17.03
C LEU A 63 7.04 -7.57 -17.96
N PHE A 64 7.47 -6.32 -17.77
CA PHE A 64 8.50 -5.69 -18.58
C PHE A 64 9.91 -5.80 -17.99
N ALA A 65 10.08 -6.47 -16.85
CA ALA A 65 11.34 -6.57 -16.11
C ALA A 65 12.05 -5.22 -15.99
N VAL A 66 11.29 -4.18 -15.65
CA VAL A 66 11.79 -2.80 -15.60
C VAL A 66 12.90 -2.71 -14.54
N PRO A 67 14.13 -2.30 -14.90
CA PRO A 67 15.21 -2.16 -13.95
C PRO A 67 14.87 -1.09 -12.92
N LEU A 68 15.18 -1.36 -11.66
CA LEU A 68 15.10 -0.35 -10.61
C LEU A 68 16.31 0.58 -10.74
N ASP A 69 16.06 1.88 -10.75
CA ASP A 69 17.13 2.87 -10.70
C ASP A 69 17.95 2.67 -9.41
N GLU A 70 19.28 2.73 -9.52
CA GLU A 70 20.12 2.75 -8.34
C GLU A 70 19.83 4.03 -7.53
N PRO A 71 19.70 3.93 -6.20
CA PRO A 71 19.54 5.12 -5.38
C PRO A 71 20.73 6.06 -5.61
N PRO A 72 20.51 7.39 -5.66
CA PRO A 72 21.60 8.32 -5.87
C PRO A 72 22.66 8.10 -4.79
N THR A 73 23.88 7.78 -5.22
CA THR A 73 25.03 7.72 -4.31
C THR A 73 25.31 9.14 -3.82
N ALA A 74 25.64 9.28 -2.53
CA ALA A 74 25.86 10.58 -1.89
C ALA A 74 27.00 11.40 -2.52
N ASP A 75 27.79 10.78 -3.40
CA ASP A 75 28.96 11.35 -4.06
C ASP A 75 28.65 11.99 -5.44
N ALA A 76 27.40 11.93 -5.91
CA ALA A 76 27.00 12.45 -7.22
C ALA A 76 26.70 13.97 -7.22
N ASN A 77 27.31 14.75 -6.33
CA ASN A 77 27.25 16.21 -6.37
C ASN A 77 28.57 16.75 -6.96
N PRO A 78 28.62 17.09 -8.27
CA PRO A 78 29.72 17.88 -8.79
C PRO A 78 29.49 19.30 -8.28
N GLY A 79 30.33 19.72 -7.33
CA GLY A 79 30.35 21.11 -6.83
C GLY A 79 30.56 22.14 -7.93
#